data_AF-A0A8C6SJM4-F1
#
_entry.id   AF-A0A8C6SJM4-F1
#
_cell.length_a   1.000
_cell.length_b   1.000
_cell.length_c   1.000
_cell.angle_alpha   90.00
_cell.angle_beta   90.00
_cell.angle_gamma   90.00
#
_symmetry.space_group_name_H-M   'P 1'
#
loop_
_entity.id
_entity.type
_entity.pdbx_description
1 polymer ?
#
loop_
_entity_poly.entity_id
_entity_poly.type
_entity_poly.pdbx_seq_one_letter_code
_entity_poly.pdbx_strand_id
1 'polypeptide(L)'
;ILISWNKGTANIVTSTPGSILISPAYEGRVTLNVLTGSLPSNRQQEYRGIYFIFTSTEPVTNVRITTNNTALVEFNDTVRLSCSASGSFLSFLWFNDSVEVTASDRVRITDGGATLTVVTVLRYDQGSYTCEVSNPVSSNTTDEELFVSYGPEGVRLTISPSAEYYGEGSVVSFSCSADSRPEAQFRWFINGEMSSSTGAQINLVMEQSGNYSCQAFNSEHCYRGTQFIFTPTEPVTNVRITANNTALVEFNDTVRLSCSASGSSLSFLWFNDSVEVTASDRVRITESVESATLTIVTVLRYDQGLYTCNVSNPVSSSNSSDEDVTLTISPSAEYYGEGSVVSFSCSADSRPEAQFRWFINGDMLSSTEAQINLVMEQSGNYSCQAFNSKTLRYTTSPSAEIFVLKIITNISFTSSSNVPMEGTSVNLTCDASGSIFTREWMINGVELKPSENIVFHEEKRVLSFRNLTREDSGRYTCRISNPVSSQSVDYTMNVNYGPDSVQISGPMEVQEGSTLKLSCSAESVPTAKYTWTKNGTTLTDYACLSCLFLCFYYEKAYINPCQTGCIVGIVFGCIAVILLISGGVFYALKKK
;
A
#
# COMPACT_ATOMS: atom_id res chain seq x y z
N ILE A 1 63.97 -49.31 52.47
CA ILE A 1 64.65 -50.53 52.98
C ILE A 1 64.25 -50.69 54.45
N LEU A 2 63.92 -51.90 54.93
CA LEU A 2 63.25 -52.20 56.22
C LEU A 2 64.13 -53.03 57.18
N ILE A 3 64.35 -52.56 58.43
CA ILE A 3 65.14 -53.14 59.55
C ILE A 3 64.72 -52.27 60.77
N SER A 4 64.79 -52.83 61.96
CA SER A 4 64.20 -52.32 63.20
C SER A 4 65.04 -52.70 64.40
N TRP A 5 65.30 -51.80 65.36
CA TRP A 5 65.71 -52.09 66.76
C TRP A 5 65.35 -50.93 67.72
N ASN A 6 65.52 -51.15 69.03
CA ASN A 6 64.79 -50.48 70.13
C ASN A 6 65.68 -49.66 71.11
N LYS A 7 65.06 -48.59 71.63
CA LYS A 7 65.35 -47.64 72.75
C LYS A 7 66.79 -47.49 73.31
N GLY A 8 67.43 -46.39 72.93
CA GLY A 8 68.52 -45.74 73.68
C GLY A 8 68.97 -44.46 72.96
N THR A 9 68.77 -43.30 73.58
CA THR A 9 68.92 -41.95 73.00
C THR A 9 70.30 -41.67 72.39
N ALA A 10 70.38 -41.52 71.07
CA ALA A 10 71.54 -40.93 70.41
C ALA A 10 71.08 -39.90 69.36
N ASN A 11 71.50 -38.64 69.53
CA ASN A 11 71.20 -37.53 68.63
C ASN A 11 72.21 -37.49 67.47
N ILE A 12 71.71 -37.65 66.24
CA ILE A 12 72.49 -37.50 64.99
C ILE A 12 72.52 -36.02 64.60
N VAL A 13 73.69 -35.52 64.19
CA VAL A 13 73.91 -34.15 63.69
C VAL A 13 74.33 -34.24 62.22
N THR A 14 73.69 -33.47 61.35
CA THR A 14 74.01 -33.40 59.91
C THR A 14 74.77 -32.12 59.60
N SER A 15 75.85 -32.21 58.83
CA SER A 15 76.58 -31.06 58.27
C SER A 15 76.51 -31.08 56.74
N THR A 16 76.42 -29.91 56.13
CA THR A 16 76.45 -29.74 54.67
C THR A 16 77.85 -30.04 54.09
N PRO A 17 77.95 -30.49 52.83
CA PRO A 17 79.24 -30.74 52.19
C PRO A 17 80.05 -29.44 52.11
N GLY A 18 81.24 -29.42 52.71
CA GLY A 18 82.20 -28.30 52.59
C GLY A 18 82.66 -27.66 53.90
N SER A 19 82.12 -28.05 55.07
CA SER A 19 82.60 -27.58 56.37
C SER A 19 83.39 -28.69 57.10
N ILE A 20 84.72 -28.55 57.17
CA ILE A 20 85.64 -29.55 57.78
C ILE A 20 85.80 -29.36 59.31
N LEU A 21 85.14 -28.39 59.93
CA LEU A 21 85.31 -28.12 61.36
C LEU A 21 84.13 -28.66 62.17
N ILE A 22 84.29 -29.89 62.65
CA ILE A 22 83.46 -30.48 63.71
C ILE A 22 83.89 -29.83 65.03
N SER A 23 82.94 -29.27 65.77
CA SER A 23 83.20 -28.74 67.13
C SER A 23 83.69 -29.86 68.07
N PRO A 24 84.66 -29.60 68.98
CA PRO A 24 85.22 -30.60 69.91
C PRO A 24 84.18 -31.30 70.80
N ALA A 25 82.96 -30.74 70.91
CA ALA A 25 81.86 -31.32 71.67
C ALA A 25 81.21 -32.57 71.02
N TYR A 26 81.67 -33.00 69.83
CA TYR A 26 81.04 -34.05 69.03
C TYR A 26 81.97 -35.19 68.59
N GLU A 27 83.14 -35.32 69.22
CA GLU A 27 84.08 -36.42 68.98
C GLU A 27 83.42 -37.76 69.38
N GLY A 28 83.23 -38.67 68.41
CA GLY A 28 82.60 -39.99 68.61
C GLY A 28 81.18 -40.18 68.07
N ARG A 29 80.59 -39.20 67.37
CA ARG A 29 79.28 -39.34 66.70
C ARG A 29 79.40 -39.70 65.21
N VAL A 30 78.34 -40.31 64.66
CA VAL A 30 78.29 -40.87 63.31
C VAL A 30 77.80 -39.83 62.29
N THR A 31 78.58 -39.57 61.24
CA THR A 31 78.26 -38.60 60.17
C THR A 31 77.58 -39.29 58.98
N LEU A 32 76.42 -38.78 58.54
CA LEU A 32 75.66 -39.31 57.40
C LEU A 32 75.89 -38.47 56.15
N ASN A 33 76.13 -39.09 54.98
CA ASN A 33 76.17 -38.38 53.70
C ASN A 33 74.75 -38.01 53.25
N VAL A 34 74.48 -36.71 53.11
CA VAL A 34 73.14 -36.16 52.84
C VAL A 34 72.63 -36.46 51.42
N LEU A 35 73.52 -36.76 50.45
CA LEU A 35 73.14 -37.07 49.07
C LEU A 35 72.79 -38.55 48.86
N THR A 36 73.37 -39.46 49.64
CA THR A 36 73.29 -40.91 49.42
C THR A 36 72.61 -41.67 50.54
N GLY A 37 72.37 -41.03 51.70
CA GLY A 37 71.82 -41.68 52.89
C GLY A 37 72.73 -42.76 53.50
N SER A 38 74.00 -42.84 53.07
CA SER A 38 74.94 -43.87 53.48
C SER A 38 75.90 -43.40 54.57
N LEU A 39 76.24 -44.34 55.46
CA LEU A 39 77.31 -44.21 56.45
C LEU A 39 78.66 -44.58 55.81
N PRO A 40 79.77 -43.93 56.16
CA PRO A 40 81.10 -44.33 55.70
C PRO A 40 81.47 -45.67 56.37
N SER A 41 81.26 -46.79 55.68
CA SER A 41 81.50 -48.12 56.24
C SER A 41 82.96 -48.54 56.06
N ASN A 42 83.73 -48.45 57.14
CA ASN A 42 84.71 -49.48 57.48
C ASN A 42 84.41 -49.98 58.90
N ARG A 43 83.28 -50.68 59.05
CA ARG A 43 82.96 -51.71 60.07
C ARG A 43 81.50 -52.11 59.90
N GLN A 44 81.27 -53.42 59.87
CA GLN A 44 79.96 -54.05 59.81
C GLN A 44 79.20 -53.81 61.12
N GLN A 45 78.19 -52.94 61.10
CA GLN A 45 77.06 -52.98 62.04
C GLN A 45 75.92 -52.12 61.50
N GLU A 46 74.75 -52.75 61.31
CA GLU A 46 73.53 -52.09 60.82
C GLU A 46 72.82 -51.32 61.95
N TYR A 47 72.50 -50.05 61.73
CA TYR A 47 71.73 -49.19 62.64
C TYR A 47 70.45 -48.67 61.96
N ARG A 48 69.40 -48.39 62.76
CA ARG A 48 68.06 -48.01 62.28
C ARG A 48 67.38 -46.94 63.14
N GLY A 49 66.84 -45.91 62.49
CA GLY A 49 66.00 -44.86 63.08
C GLY A 49 65.17 -44.13 62.00
N ILE A 50 64.10 -43.44 62.41
CA ILE A 50 63.31 -42.56 61.54
C ILE A 50 63.87 -41.15 61.70
N TYR A 51 64.29 -40.56 60.59
CA TYR A 51 64.71 -39.16 60.52
C TYR A 51 63.64 -38.36 59.77
N PHE A 52 63.31 -37.18 60.30
CA PHE A 52 62.48 -36.20 59.59
C PHE A 52 63.43 -35.23 58.89
N ILE A 53 63.35 -35.16 57.57
CA ILE A 53 64.05 -34.14 56.79
C ILE A 53 63.13 -32.92 56.76
N PHE A 54 63.48 -31.88 57.49
CA PHE A 54 62.86 -30.57 57.35
C PHE A 54 63.63 -29.80 56.28
N THR A 55 63.04 -29.63 55.10
CA THR A 55 63.54 -28.70 54.09
C THR A 55 62.97 -27.32 54.36
N SER A 56 63.83 -26.32 54.52
CA SER A 56 63.41 -24.91 54.58
C SER A 56 63.03 -24.46 53.17
N THR A 57 61.76 -24.11 52.94
CA THR A 57 61.26 -23.63 51.64
C THR A 57 61.17 -22.10 51.67
N GLU A 58 61.96 -21.43 50.84
CA GLU A 58 61.88 -19.96 50.68
C GLU A 58 60.63 -19.54 49.89
N PRO A 59 59.88 -18.50 50.31
CA PRO A 59 58.66 -18.06 49.65
C PRO A 59 58.93 -17.45 48.26
N VAL A 60 57.93 -17.47 47.39
CA VAL A 60 58.00 -16.95 46.03
C VAL A 60 58.03 -15.42 46.03
N THR A 61 59.06 -14.83 45.44
CA THR A 61 59.22 -13.38 45.30
C THR A 61 59.79 -13.01 43.93
N ASN A 62 59.67 -11.74 43.54
CA ASN A 62 60.24 -11.20 42.29
C ASN A 62 59.79 -11.93 41.01
N VAL A 63 58.50 -12.27 40.90
CA VAL A 63 57.94 -12.86 39.67
C VAL A 63 57.97 -11.82 38.55
N ARG A 64 58.56 -12.18 37.41
CA ARG A 64 58.67 -11.32 36.22
C ARG A 64 58.53 -12.12 34.95
N ILE A 65 57.72 -11.63 34.03
CA ILE A 65 57.69 -12.10 32.64
C ILE A 65 58.65 -11.25 31.81
N THR A 66 59.35 -11.91 30.90
CA THR A 66 60.11 -11.25 29.83
C THR A 66 59.68 -11.86 28.50
N THR A 67 59.51 -11.01 27.49
CA THR A 67 59.18 -11.44 26.13
C THR A 67 60.33 -11.15 25.18
N ASN A 68 60.50 -11.98 24.16
CA ASN A 68 61.46 -11.76 23.07
C ASN A 68 60.92 -10.81 21.98
N ASN A 69 59.60 -10.63 21.90
CA ASN A 69 58.95 -9.78 20.91
C ASN A 69 57.62 -9.23 21.45
N THR A 70 57.44 -7.91 21.39
CA THR A 70 56.22 -7.19 21.78
C THR A 70 55.40 -6.70 20.59
N ALA A 71 55.93 -6.80 19.37
CA ALA A 71 55.29 -6.35 18.14
C ALA A 71 55.08 -7.56 17.22
N LEU A 72 54.02 -8.32 17.51
CA LEU A 72 53.75 -9.60 16.85
C LEU A 72 52.94 -9.39 15.57
N VAL A 73 53.33 -10.03 14.47
CA VAL A 73 52.59 -10.08 13.21
C VAL A 73 52.00 -11.48 13.01
N GLU A 74 50.70 -11.53 12.74
CA GLU A 74 49.94 -12.77 12.52
C GLU A 74 50.62 -13.68 11.48
N PHE A 75 50.66 -14.98 11.74
CA PHE A 75 51.29 -16.04 10.94
C PHE A 75 52.82 -16.01 10.82
N ASN A 76 53.45 -14.85 11.00
CA ASN A 76 54.88 -14.67 10.72
C ASN A 76 55.74 -14.84 11.98
N ASP A 77 55.19 -14.50 13.14
CA ASP A 77 55.98 -14.41 14.36
C ASP A 77 55.81 -15.62 15.29
N THR A 78 56.79 -15.75 16.19
CA THR A 78 56.77 -16.66 17.33
C THR A 78 57.14 -15.85 18.56
N VAL A 79 56.29 -15.92 19.58
CA VAL A 79 56.55 -15.25 20.86
C VAL A 79 57.01 -16.27 21.88
N ARG A 80 58.01 -15.89 22.68
CA ARG A 80 58.51 -16.64 23.82
C ARG A 80 58.42 -15.77 25.06
N LEU A 81 57.53 -16.15 25.96
CA LEU A 81 57.40 -15.58 27.29
C LEU A 81 58.21 -16.44 28.27
N SER A 82 59.13 -15.81 28.99
CA SER A 82 59.95 -16.48 30.01
C SER A 82 59.64 -15.86 31.37
N CYS A 83 59.17 -16.69 32.29
CA CYS A 83 58.82 -16.30 33.64
C CYS A 83 59.97 -16.66 34.60
N SER A 84 60.38 -15.69 35.40
CA SER A 84 61.45 -15.82 36.39
C SER A 84 60.95 -15.42 37.76
N ALA A 85 61.38 -16.14 38.80
CA ALA A 85 61.01 -15.88 40.19
C ALA A 85 62.11 -16.37 41.14
N SER A 86 62.15 -15.82 42.36
CA SER A 86 63.04 -16.22 43.45
C SER A 86 62.28 -17.09 44.46
N GLY A 87 62.89 -18.19 44.93
CA GLY A 87 62.31 -19.08 45.93
C GLY A 87 62.75 -20.54 45.74
N SER A 88 62.24 -21.44 46.58
CA SER A 88 62.56 -22.88 46.52
C SER A 88 61.38 -23.71 46.02
N PHE A 89 61.66 -24.77 45.24
CA PHE A 89 60.66 -25.73 44.72
C PHE A 89 59.50 -25.07 43.95
N LEU A 90 59.85 -24.25 42.95
CA LEU A 90 58.88 -23.45 42.19
C LEU A 90 58.11 -24.30 41.17
N SER A 91 56.79 -24.09 41.11
CA SER A 91 55.90 -24.54 40.05
C SER A 91 55.32 -23.34 39.29
N PHE A 92 55.19 -23.45 37.98
CA PHE A 92 54.76 -22.37 37.09
C PHE A 92 53.47 -22.77 36.38
N LEU A 93 52.54 -21.83 36.27
CA LEU A 93 51.29 -21.96 35.53
C LEU A 93 51.06 -20.70 34.70
N TRP A 94 50.51 -20.86 33.50
CA TRP A 94 50.24 -19.75 32.58
C TRP A 94 48.75 -19.60 32.35
N PHE A 95 48.29 -18.36 32.30
CA PHE A 95 46.93 -17.99 31.91
C PHE A 95 46.98 -16.94 30.80
N ASN A 96 45.99 -16.94 29.92
CA ASN A 96 45.69 -15.83 29.01
C ASN A 96 44.26 -15.37 29.30
N ASP A 97 44.08 -14.11 29.68
CA ASP A 97 42.78 -13.55 30.08
C ASP A 97 42.01 -14.42 31.08
N SER A 98 42.72 -14.92 32.10
CA SER A 98 42.23 -15.84 33.15
C SER A 98 41.93 -17.28 32.73
N VAL A 99 42.19 -17.66 31.48
CA VAL A 99 42.07 -19.05 30.99
C VAL A 99 43.43 -19.74 31.03
N GLU A 100 43.52 -20.89 31.69
CA GLU A 100 44.77 -21.67 31.76
C GLU A 100 45.26 -22.04 30.35
N VAL A 101 46.52 -21.71 30.08
CA VAL A 101 47.19 -22.02 28.81
C VAL A 101 47.78 -23.42 28.90
N THR A 102 47.21 -24.35 28.14
CA THR A 102 47.72 -25.72 28.04
C THR A 102 48.56 -25.92 26.79
N ALA A 103 49.51 -26.86 26.84
CA ALA A 103 50.31 -27.22 25.67
C ALA A 103 49.43 -27.74 24.52
N SER A 104 49.77 -27.34 23.29
CA SER A 104 49.09 -27.74 22.05
C SER A 104 50.10 -27.80 20.90
N ASP A 105 49.64 -28.08 19.68
CA ASP A 105 50.53 -28.14 18.51
C ASP A 105 51.28 -26.80 18.26
N ARG A 106 50.65 -25.66 18.57
CA ARG A 106 51.25 -24.33 18.45
C ARG A 106 51.84 -23.79 19.76
N VAL A 107 51.42 -24.32 20.90
CA VAL A 107 51.80 -23.82 22.22
C VAL A 107 52.71 -24.81 22.93
N ARG A 108 53.96 -24.41 23.18
CA ARG A 108 54.96 -25.23 23.86
C ARG A 108 55.28 -24.64 25.22
N ILE A 109 55.17 -25.47 26.25
CA ILE A 109 55.58 -25.14 27.62
C ILE A 109 56.84 -25.95 27.95
N THR A 110 57.95 -25.26 28.20
CA THR A 110 59.26 -25.86 28.45
C THR A 110 59.86 -25.35 29.76
N ASP A 111 61.09 -25.77 30.08
CA ASP A 111 61.84 -25.31 31.26
C ASP A 111 61.08 -25.53 32.58
N GLY A 112 60.46 -26.70 32.72
CA GLY A 112 59.68 -27.07 33.92
C GLY A 112 58.41 -26.24 34.12
N GLY A 113 57.89 -25.60 33.07
CA GLY A 113 56.71 -24.72 33.13
C GLY A 113 57.05 -23.23 32.99
N ALA A 114 58.31 -22.85 33.16
CA ALA A 114 58.72 -21.44 33.24
C ALA A 114 58.72 -20.70 31.89
N THR A 115 58.77 -21.42 30.78
CA THR A 115 58.79 -20.83 29.43
C THR A 115 57.55 -21.23 28.64
N LEU A 116 56.82 -20.25 28.13
CA LEU A 116 55.71 -20.41 27.19
C LEU A 116 56.14 -19.91 25.80
N THR A 117 56.04 -20.76 24.79
CA THR A 117 56.30 -20.40 23.39
C THR A 117 55.06 -20.63 22.54
N VAL A 118 54.59 -19.59 21.85
CA VAL A 118 53.49 -19.69 20.88
C VAL A 118 54.08 -19.52 19.48
N VAL A 119 54.09 -20.59 18.69
CA VAL A 119 54.59 -20.57 17.30
C VAL A 119 53.45 -20.20 16.34
N THR A 120 53.78 -19.42 15.30
CA THR A 120 52.80 -18.98 14.28
C THR A 120 51.61 -18.29 14.94
N VAL A 121 51.88 -17.15 15.60
CA VAL A 121 50.87 -16.40 16.36
C VAL A 121 49.66 -16.03 15.50
N LEU A 122 48.47 -16.16 16.09
CA LEU A 122 47.18 -15.78 15.53
C LEU A 122 46.62 -14.57 16.25
N ARG A 123 45.70 -13.80 15.65
CA ARG A 123 45.05 -12.66 16.32
C ARG A 123 44.29 -13.04 17.60
N TYR A 124 43.91 -14.31 17.73
CA TYR A 124 43.25 -14.85 18.92
C TYR A 124 44.23 -15.23 20.05
N ASP A 125 45.55 -15.16 19.79
CA ASP A 125 46.58 -15.36 20.83
C ASP A 125 46.91 -14.07 21.58
N GLN A 126 46.34 -12.92 21.17
CA GLN A 126 46.45 -11.68 21.94
C GLN A 126 45.75 -11.80 23.29
N GLY A 127 46.14 -11.00 24.25
CA GLY A 127 45.53 -10.97 25.59
C GLY A 127 46.55 -10.72 26.69
N SER A 128 46.08 -10.73 27.94
CA SER A 128 46.90 -10.54 29.12
C SER A 128 47.41 -11.88 29.64
N TYR A 129 48.70 -12.15 29.45
CA TYR A 129 49.33 -13.38 29.87
C TYR A 129 49.80 -13.28 31.32
N THR A 130 49.20 -14.07 32.20
CA THR A 130 49.58 -14.18 33.61
C THR A 130 50.48 -15.38 33.82
N CYS A 131 51.63 -15.17 34.45
CA CYS A 131 52.44 -16.25 35.01
C CYS A 131 52.17 -16.34 36.52
N GLU A 132 51.58 -17.45 36.96
CA GLU A 132 51.46 -17.81 38.37
C GLU A 132 52.62 -18.71 38.79
N VAL A 133 53.34 -18.30 39.82
CA VAL A 133 54.44 -19.09 40.40
C VAL A 133 54.10 -19.42 41.84
N SER A 134 54.11 -20.71 42.16
CA SER A 134 53.75 -21.21 43.48
C SER A 134 54.77 -22.20 44.02
N ASN A 135 54.75 -22.35 45.34
CA ASN A 135 55.41 -23.43 46.07
C ASN A 135 54.54 -23.81 47.29
N PRO A 136 54.92 -24.80 48.12
CA PRO A 136 54.09 -25.25 49.24
C PRO A 136 53.75 -24.18 50.30
N VAL A 137 54.38 -23.00 50.27
CA VAL A 137 54.26 -21.95 51.29
C VAL A 137 53.64 -20.65 50.75
N SER A 138 53.73 -20.39 49.44
CA SER A 138 53.28 -19.11 48.85
C SER A 138 53.02 -19.23 47.35
N SER A 139 52.15 -18.36 46.81
CA SER A 139 51.93 -18.16 45.38
C SER A 139 52.00 -16.66 45.07
N ASN A 140 52.49 -16.30 43.89
CA ASN A 140 52.55 -14.93 43.40
C ASN A 140 52.43 -14.90 41.87
N THR A 141 51.89 -13.82 41.31
CA THR A 141 51.60 -13.69 39.87
C THR A 141 52.21 -12.43 39.27
N THR A 142 52.34 -12.39 37.95
CA THR A 142 52.59 -11.17 37.17
C THR A 142 51.96 -11.31 35.79
N ASP A 143 51.59 -10.19 35.19
CA ASP A 143 50.93 -10.13 33.88
C ASP A 143 51.83 -9.47 32.82
N GLU A 144 51.64 -9.84 31.56
CA GLU A 144 52.25 -9.22 30.38
C GLU A 144 51.21 -9.17 29.24
N GLU A 145 50.96 -7.99 28.66
CA GLU A 145 50.02 -7.85 27.55
C GLU A 145 50.68 -8.15 26.20
N LEU A 146 50.07 -9.04 25.42
CA LEU A 146 50.47 -9.30 24.04
C LEU A 146 49.46 -8.74 23.05
N PHE A 147 49.98 -8.01 22.06
CA PHE A 147 49.22 -7.49 20.93
C PHE A 147 49.69 -8.11 19.63
N VAL A 148 48.74 -8.53 18.79
CA VAL A 148 49.01 -9.10 17.48
C VAL A 148 48.47 -8.16 16.40
N SER A 149 49.36 -7.68 15.54
CA SER A 149 49.02 -6.95 14.33
C SER A 149 48.59 -7.93 13.23
N TYR A 150 47.51 -7.60 12.53
CA TYR A 150 46.95 -8.42 11.47
C TYR A 150 46.35 -7.55 10.36
N GLY A 151 46.36 -8.08 9.15
CA GLY A 151 45.94 -7.37 7.95
C GLY A 151 44.43 -7.15 7.86
N PRO A 152 43.96 -6.25 6.98
CA PRO A 152 42.54 -6.05 6.73
C PRO A 152 41.88 -7.30 6.13
N GLU A 153 41.01 -7.96 6.88
CA GLU A 153 40.24 -9.12 6.43
C GLU A 153 38.75 -8.82 6.32
N GLY A 154 38.04 -9.59 5.49
CA GLY A 154 36.59 -9.46 5.37
C GLY A 154 36.16 -8.10 4.80
N VAL A 155 36.89 -7.60 3.80
CA VAL A 155 36.58 -6.31 3.15
C VAL A 155 35.16 -6.35 2.57
N ARG A 156 34.26 -5.55 3.14
CA ARG A 156 32.85 -5.45 2.76
C ARG A 156 32.59 -4.09 2.13
N LEU A 157 31.90 -4.12 0.99
CA LEU A 157 31.44 -2.94 0.28
C LEU A 157 29.91 -2.87 0.38
N THR A 158 29.39 -1.71 0.79
CA THR A 158 27.95 -1.43 0.92
C THR A 158 27.60 -0.13 0.22
N ILE A 159 26.35 0.01 -0.21
CA ILE A 159 25.82 1.21 -0.88
C ILE A 159 24.63 1.76 -0.09
N SER A 160 24.57 3.08 0.07
CA SER A 160 23.50 3.80 0.75
C SER A 160 23.00 4.98 -0.10
N PRO A 161 21.68 5.18 -0.26
CA PRO A 161 20.62 4.28 0.20
C PRO A 161 20.67 2.93 -0.53
N SER A 162 20.29 1.84 0.15
CA SER A 162 20.21 0.53 -0.50
C SER A 162 18.92 0.46 -1.32
N ALA A 163 19.07 0.38 -2.63
CA ALA A 163 18.01 0.17 -3.60
C ALA A 163 18.44 -0.86 -4.66
N GLU A 164 17.46 -1.49 -5.28
CA GLU A 164 17.66 -2.41 -6.41
C GLU A 164 17.95 -1.62 -7.71
N TYR A 165 17.36 -0.43 -7.86
CA TYR A 165 17.47 0.44 -9.02
C TYR A 165 17.77 1.88 -8.59
N TYR A 166 18.55 2.58 -9.40
CA TYR A 166 18.91 3.98 -9.19
C TYR A 166 18.78 4.72 -10.51
N GLY A 167 18.12 5.87 -10.52
CA GLY A 167 18.03 6.72 -11.70
C GLY A 167 19.38 7.39 -12.00
N GLU A 168 19.57 7.82 -13.24
CA GLU A 168 20.68 8.69 -13.60
C GLU A 168 20.68 9.96 -12.73
N GLY A 169 21.86 10.38 -12.27
CA GLY A 169 22.02 11.52 -11.35
C GLY A 169 21.77 11.21 -9.87
N SER A 170 21.43 9.96 -9.52
CA SER A 170 21.29 9.55 -8.11
C SER A 170 22.58 9.79 -7.33
N VAL A 171 22.47 10.34 -6.12
CA VAL A 171 23.61 10.51 -5.21
C VAL A 171 23.66 9.32 -4.26
N VAL A 172 24.74 8.53 -4.33
CA VAL A 172 24.93 7.34 -3.49
C VAL A 172 26.22 7.44 -2.71
N SER A 173 26.25 6.81 -1.54
CA SER A 173 27.43 6.67 -0.71
C SER A 173 27.87 5.22 -0.69
N PHE A 174 29.07 4.94 -1.17
CA PHE A 174 29.71 3.64 -0.98
C PHE A 174 30.52 3.64 0.31
N SER A 175 30.34 2.62 1.13
CA SER A 175 31.06 2.43 2.39
C SER A 175 31.83 1.12 2.37
N CYS A 176 33.12 1.20 2.68
CA CYS A 176 34.06 0.08 2.76
C CYS A 176 34.47 -0.15 4.21
N SER A 177 34.49 -1.41 4.65
CA SER A 177 34.89 -1.80 6.00
C SER A 177 35.71 -3.08 5.97
N ALA A 178 36.69 -3.22 6.87
CA ALA A 178 37.50 -4.42 7.03
C ALA A 178 37.94 -4.59 8.49
N ASP A 179 38.13 -5.82 8.95
CA ASP A 179 38.70 -6.14 10.27
C ASP A 179 40.23 -6.04 10.19
N SER A 180 40.86 -5.14 10.95
CA SER A 180 42.30 -4.91 10.87
C SER A 180 42.88 -4.29 12.13
N ARG A 181 44.12 -4.64 12.45
CA ARG A 181 44.93 -3.98 13.48
C ARG A 181 46.37 -3.78 13.00
N PRO A 182 46.88 -2.53 12.89
CA PRO A 182 46.20 -1.25 13.11
C PRO A 182 45.01 -1.01 12.17
N GLU A 183 44.16 -0.03 12.46
CA GLU A 183 42.96 0.28 11.67
C GLU A 183 43.27 0.41 10.16
N ALA A 184 42.39 -0.16 9.34
CA ALA A 184 42.57 -0.17 7.90
C ALA A 184 42.37 1.23 7.30
N GLN A 185 43.22 1.57 6.34
CA GLN A 185 43.04 2.68 5.41
C GLN A 185 42.42 2.18 4.12
N PHE A 186 41.71 3.05 3.40
CA PHE A 186 40.94 2.68 2.22
C PHE A 186 41.26 3.58 1.02
N ARG A 187 41.35 2.94 -0.15
CA ARG A 187 41.42 3.61 -1.45
C ARG A 187 40.42 3.01 -2.43
N TRP A 188 39.87 3.84 -3.29
CA TRP A 188 38.77 3.50 -4.19
C TRP A 188 39.25 3.25 -5.61
N PHE A 189 38.58 2.33 -6.30
CA PHE A 189 38.79 2.04 -7.72
C PHE A 189 37.46 2.13 -8.46
N ILE A 190 37.45 2.92 -9.54
CA ILE A 190 36.31 3.13 -10.43
C ILE A 190 36.71 2.61 -11.80
N ASN A 191 35.97 1.65 -12.34
CA ASN A 191 36.26 0.99 -13.62
C ASN A 191 37.68 0.40 -13.71
N GLY A 192 38.22 -0.02 -12.56
CA GLY A 192 39.57 -0.56 -12.45
C GLY A 192 40.68 0.47 -12.21
N GLU A 193 40.42 1.76 -12.41
CA GLU A 193 41.37 2.86 -12.18
C GLU A 193 41.28 3.40 -10.74
N MET A 194 42.41 3.84 -10.18
CA MET A 194 42.46 4.37 -8.81
C MET A 194 41.88 5.78 -8.75
N SER A 195 40.91 5.99 -7.86
CA SER A 195 40.33 7.31 -7.59
C SER A 195 41.24 8.12 -6.64
N SER A 196 41.16 9.45 -6.74
CA SER A 196 41.82 10.37 -5.80
C SER A 196 41.16 10.40 -4.42
N SER A 197 39.94 9.88 -4.30
CA SER A 197 39.20 9.80 -3.04
C SER A 197 39.76 8.71 -2.13
N THR A 198 39.96 9.05 -0.86
CA THR A 198 40.49 8.15 0.18
C THR A 198 39.55 8.14 1.39
N GLY A 199 39.69 7.12 2.24
CA GLY A 199 38.84 6.94 3.43
C GLY A 199 37.72 5.93 3.22
N ALA A 200 37.04 5.58 4.32
CA ALA A 200 36.09 4.48 4.38
C ALA A 200 34.81 4.71 3.55
N GLN A 201 34.53 5.94 3.12
CA GLN A 201 33.34 6.28 2.35
C GLN A 201 33.67 7.17 1.14
N ILE A 202 32.90 7.01 0.07
CA ILE A 202 32.92 7.89 -1.11
C ILE A 202 31.49 8.18 -1.56
N ASN A 203 31.18 9.46 -1.76
CA ASN A 203 29.90 9.90 -2.31
C ASN A 203 30.06 10.15 -3.81
N LEU A 204 29.15 9.59 -4.60
CA LEU A 204 29.20 9.65 -6.06
C LEU A 204 27.85 10.07 -6.62
N VAL A 205 27.89 10.85 -7.69
CA VAL A 205 26.74 11.13 -8.55
C VAL A 205 26.78 10.12 -9.68
N MET A 206 25.71 9.34 -9.81
CA MET A 206 25.65 8.22 -10.73
C MET A 206 25.23 8.68 -12.12
N GLU A 207 26.17 9.18 -12.91
CA GLU A 207 25.92 9.62 -14.30
C GLU A 207 26.09 8.51 -15.33
N GLN A 208 26.93 7.51 -15.05
CA GLN A 208 27.24 6.43 -16.00
C GLN A 208 27.32 5.08 -15.29
N SER A 209 27.19 4.01 -16.07
CA SER A 209 27.46 2.65 -15.59
C SER A 209 28.93 2.49 -15.22
N GLY A 210 29.20 1.71 -14.18
CA GLY A 210 30.56 1.55 -13.69
C GLY A 210 30.73 0.42 -12.69
N ASN A 211 31.97 0.00 -12.52
CA ASN A 211 32.40 -1.01 -11.57
C ASN A 211 33.19 -0.37 -10.44
N TYR A 212 32.63 -0.42 -9.23
CA TYR A 212 33.18 0.21 -8.03
C TYR A 212 33.78 -0.86 -7.12
N SER A 213 35.02 -0.66 -6.68
CA SER A 213 35.66 -1.51 -5.68
C SER A 213 36.49 -0.67 -4.72
N CYS A 214 36.65 -1.14 -3.49
CA CYS A 214 37.56 -0.55 -2.53
C CYS A 214 38.73 -1.50 -2.25
N GLN A 215 39.85 -0.96 -1.80
CA GLN A 215 40.97 -1.71 -1.28
C GLN A 215 41.29 -1.22 0.12
N ALA A 216 41.34 -2.15 1.06
CA ALA A 216 41.71 -1.93 2.44
C ALA A 216 43.19 -2.31 2.63
N PHE A 217 43.95 -1.48 3.32
CA PHE A 217 45.37 -1.74 3.61
C PHE A 217 45.74 -1.20 4.99
N ASN A 218 46.73 -1.81 5.62
CA ASN A 218 47.40 -1.28 6.80
C ASN A 218 48.93 -1.36 6.59
N SER A 219 49.73 -1.09 7.63
CA SER A 219 51.20 -1.09 7.51
C SER A 219 51.77 -2.46 7.12
N GLU A 220 51.05 -3.54 7.37
CA GLU A 220 51.54 -4.91 7.21
C GLU A 220 50.94 -5.61 5.97
N HIS A 221 49.70 -5.30 5.60
CA HIS A 221 48.95 -6.04 4.58
C HIS A 221 48.04 -5.18 3.71
N CYS A 222 47.63 -5.73 2.57
CA CYS A 222 46.77 -5.08 1.59
C CYS A 222 45.79 -6.07 0.96
N TYR A 223 44.49 -5.80 1.05
CA TYR A 223 43.40 -6.66 0.56
C TYR A 223 42.39 -5.87 -0.25
N ARG A 224 42.00 -6.41 -1.41
CA ARG A 224 41.01 -5.78 -2.29
C ARG A 224 39.62 -6.35 -2.01
N GLY A 225 38.63 -5.49 -1.87
CA GLY A 225 37.23 -5.86 -1.67
C GLY A 225 36.54 -6.31 -2.95
N THR A 226 35.28 -6.72 -2.80
CA THR A 226 34.42 -7.13 -3.90
C THR A 226 34.10 -5.96 -4.84
N GLN A 227 33.83 -6.31 -6.10
CA GLN A 227 33.36 -5.38 -7.12
C GLN A 227 31.84 -5.21 -7.02
N PHE A 228 31.36 -3.98 -7.19
CA PHE A 228 29.96 -3.62 -7.29
C PHE A 228 29.72 -3.03 -8.68
N ILE A 229 28.98 -3.76 -9.52
CA ILE A 229 28.59 -3.30 -10.85
C ILE A 229 27.31 -2.50 -10.72
N PHE A 230 27.34 -1.29 -11.23
CA PHE A 230 26.21 -0.39 -11.26
C PHE A 230 25.84 -0.03 -12.69
N THR A 231 24.54 -0.03 -12.95
CA THR A 231 23.94 0.42 -14.20
C THR A 231 22.74 1.30 -13.84
N PRO A 232 22.77 2.62 -14.13
CA PRO A 232 21.64 3.48 -13.84
C PRO A 232 20.45 3.06 -14.69
N THR A 233 19.25 3.13 -14.11
CA THR A 233 17.99 2.84 -14.79
C THR A 233 17.58 4.07 -15.59
N GLU A 234 17.57 3.95 -16.91
CA GLU A 234 17.14 5.03 -17.81
C GLU A 234 15.64 5.31 -17.64
N PRO A 235 15.22 6.57 -17.48
CA PRO A 235 13.81 6.91 -17.33
C PRO A 235 13.01 6.62 -18.61
N VAL A 236 11.72 6.37 -18.44
CA VAL A 236 10.78 6.15 -19.53
C VAL A 236 10.60 7.43 -20.33
N THR A 237 10.91 7.38 -21.62
CA THR A 237 10.74 8.49 -22.57
C THR A 237 10.20 8.00 -23.91
N ASN A 238 9.77 8.91 -24.78
CA ASN A 238 9.31 8.60 -26.15
C ASN A 238 8.23 7.50 -26.24
N VAL A 239 7.26 7.51 -25.33
CA VAL A 239 6.14 6.56 -25.38
C VAL A 239 5.27 6.86 -26.61
N ARG A 240 5.20 5.91 -27.54
CA ARG A 240 4.45 6.04 -28.81
C ARG A 240 3.52 4.86 -28.97
N ILE A 241 2.27 5.16 -29.31
CA ILE A 241 1.24 4.18 -29.64
C ILE A 241 0.89 4.29 -31.12
N THR A 242 0.70 3.17 -31.79
CA THR A 242 0.31 3.08 -33.20
C THR A 242 -0.70 1.97 -33.41
N ALA A 243 -1.54 2.09 -34.45
CA ALA A 243 -2.49 1.06 -34.85
C ALA A 243 -2.22 0.61 -36.28
N ASN A 244 -2.48 -0.66 -36.59
CA ASN A 244 -2.46 -1.14 -37.97
C ASN A 244 -3.66 -0.62 -38.80
N ASN A 245 -4.82 -0.43 -38.16
CA ASN A 245 -6.03 0.13 -38.73
C ASN A 245 -6.91 0.72 -37.60
N THR A 246 -7.64 1.80 -37.87
CA THR A 246 -8.53 2.47 -36.91
C THR A 246 -10.00 2.52 -37.35
N ALA A 247 -10.28 2.21 -38.63
CA ALA A 247 -11.62 2.07 -39.18
C ALA A 247 -11.96 0.57 -39.27
N LEU A 248 -12.70 0.09 -38.28
CA LEU A 248 -12.91 -1.34 -38.07
C LEU A 248 -14.38 -1.74 -38.29
N VAL A 249 -14.59 -2.98 -38.73
CA VAL A 249 -15.91 -3.59 -38.90
C VAL A 249 -16.13 -4.66 -37.83
N GLU A 250 -17.26 -4.58 -37.15
CA GLU A 250 -17.63 -5.50 -36.07
C GLU A 250 -17.62 -6.97 -36.52
N PHE A 251 -17.17 -7.87 -35.65
CA PHE A 251 -17.03 -9.33 -35.83
C PHE A 251 -16.03 -9.79 -36.90
N ASN A 252 -15.62 -8.91 -37.81
CA ASN A 252 -14.82 -9.29 -38.96
C ASN A 252 -13.35 -8.86 -38.84
N ASP A 253 -13.11 -7.74 -38.17
CA ASP A 253 -11.76 -7.18 -38.09
C ASP A 253 -11.01 -7.63 -36.84
N THR A 254 -9.69 -7.59 -36.97
CA THR A 254 -8.73 -7.74 -35.88
C THR A 254 -7.84 -6.51 -35.89
N VAL A 255 -7.73 -5.83 -34.75
CA VAL A 255 -6.87 -4.66 -34.60
C VAL A 255 -5.64 -5.01 -33.80
N ARG A 256 -4.51 -4.43 -34.18
CA ARG A 256 -3.24 -4.55 -33.50
C ARG A 256 -2.73 -3.15 -33.15
N LEU A 257 -2.66 -2.87 -31.85
CA LEU A 257 -2.01 -1.68 -31.32
C LEU A 257 -0.59 -2.03 -30.89
N SER A 258 0.37 -1.18 -31.23
CA SER A 258 1.77 -1.35 -30.85
C SER A 258 2.21 -0.13 -30.06
N CYS A 259 2.78 -0.37 -28.89
CA CYS A 259 3.31 0.65 -27.99
C CYS A 259 4.82 0.45 -27.88
N SER A 260 5.60 1.49 -28.13
CA SER A 260 7.05 1.49 -27.95
C SER A 260 7.48 2.64 -27.06
N ALA A 261 8.57 2.45 -26.33
CA ALA A 261 9.14 3.46 -25.46
C ALA A 261 10.66 3.26 -25.34
N SER A 262 11.35 4.31 -24.91
CA SER A 262 12.77 4.30 -24.56
C SER A 262 12.93 4.24 -23.04
N GLY A 263 13.91 3.47 -22.57
CA GLY A 263 14.24 3.31 -21.16
C GLY A 263 14.64 1.88 -20.82
N SER A 264 14.94 1.63 -19.55
CA SER A 264 15.38 0.31 -19.07
C SER A 264 14.33 -0.37 -18.19
N SER A 265 14.25 -1.71 -18.28
CA SER A 265 13.34 -2.54 -17.47
C SER A 265 11.88 -2.08 -17.54
N LEU A 266 11.39 -1.93 -18.76
CA LEU A 266 10.06 -1.39 -19.04
C LEU A 266 8.95 -2.41 -18.75
N SER A 267 7.82 -1.89 -18.30
CA SER A 267 6.54 -2.59 -18.13
C SER A 267 5.43 -1.80 -18.79
N PHE A 268 4.41 -2.47 -19.32
CA PHE A 268 3.40 -1.86 -20.18
C PHE A 268 2.00 -2.15 -19.67
N LEU A 269 1.13 -1.14 -19.65
CA LEU A 269 -0.29 -1.26 -19.36
C LEU A 269 -1.09 -0.57 -20.46
N TRP A 270 -2.24 -1.15 -20.79
CA TRP A 270 -3.14 -0.64 -21.84
C TRP A 270 -4.44 -0.16 -21.21
N PHE A 271 -4.96 0.96 -21.70
CA PHE A 271 -6.24 1.50 -21.25
C PHE A 271 -7.11 1.86 -22.46
N ASN A 272 -8.42 1.60 -22.35
CA ASN A 272 -9.46 2.10 -23.26
C ASN A 272 -10.38 3.03 -22.47
N ASP A 273 -10.50 4.29 -22.88
CA ASP A 273 -11.32 5.31 -22.20
C ASP A 273 -11.09 5.32 -20.68
N SER A 274 -9.83 5.26 -20.25
CA SER A 274 -9.35 5.18 -18.85
C SER A 274 -9.60 3.86 -18.11
N VAL A 275 -10.19 2.85 -18.75
CA VAL A 275 -10.38 1.51 -18.18
C VAL A 275 -9.25 0.60 -18.63
N GLU A 276 -8.60 -0.08 -17.69
CA GLU A 276 -7.52 -1.03 -17.99
C GLU A 276 -8.01 -2.18 -18.87
N VAL A 277 -7.25 -2.47 -19.92
CA VAL A 277 -7.52 -3.57 -20.84
C VAL A 277 -6.64 -4.76 -20.45
N THR A 278 -7.28 -5.84 -20.01
CA THR A 278 -6.59 -7.07 -19.61
C THR A 278 -6.72 -8.15 -20.68
N ALA A 279 -5.80 -9.13 -20.66
CA ALA A 279 -5.86 -10.27 -21.55
C ALA A 279 -7.16 -11.10 -21.35
N SER A 280 -7.69 -11.63 -22.44
CA SER A 280 -8.87 -12.50 -22.48
C SER A 280 -8.80 -13.44 -23.70
N ASP A 281 -9.85 -14.23 -23.95
CA ASP A 281 -9.88 -15.11 -25.13
C ASP A 281 -9.78 -14.36 -26.46
N ARG A 282 -10.32 -13.12 -26.53
CA ARG A 282 -10.26 -12.24 -27.71
C ARG A 282 -9.05 -11.29 -27.68
N VAL A 283 -8.61 -10.90 -26.49
CA VAL A 283 -7.60 -9.86 -26.28
C VAL A 283 -6.26 -10.48 -25.91
N ARG A 284 -5.25 -10.31 -26.76
CA ARG A 284 -3.90 -10.82 -26.56
C ARG A 284 -2.92 -9.68 -26.33
N ILE A 285 -2.14 -9.77 -25.26
CA ILE A 285 -1.08 -8.81 -24.93
C ILE A 285 0.25 -9.54 -25.02
N THR A 286 1.20 -8.99 -25.76
CA THR A 286 2.56 -9.52 -25.88
C THR A 286 3.57 -8.43 -25.64
N GLU A 287 4.56 -8.69 -24.80
CA GLU A 287 5.58 -7.72 -24.39
C GLU A 287 6.98 -8.15 -24.85
N SER A 288 7.82 -7.15 -25.07
CA SER A 288 9.24 -7.24 -25.38
C SER A 288 9.99 -6.17 -24.55
N VAL A 289 11.31 -6.13 -24.64
CA VAL A 289 12.14 -5.23 -23.81
C VAL A 289 11.78 -3.75 -24.00
N GLU A 290 11.43 -3.34 -25.21
CA GLU A 290 11.19 -1.92 -25.58
C GLU A 290 9.78 -1.65 -26.12
N SER A 291 8.95 -2.70 -26.25
CA SER A 291 7.62 -2.54 -26.82
C SER A 291 6.62 -3.58 -26.35
N ALA A 292 5.35 -3.21 -26.38
CA ALA A 292 4.21 -4.10 -26.18
C ALA A 292 3.27 -4.05 -27.37
N THR A 293 2.51 -5.12 -27.58
CA THR A 293 1.45 -5.21 -28.58
C THR A 293 0.16 -5.67 -27.90
N LEU A 294 -0.93 -4.95 -28.14
CA LEU A 294 -2.30 -5.36 -27.86
C LEU A 294 -2.97 -5.80 -29.16
N THR A 295 -3.49 -7.02 -29.21
CA THR A 295 -4.26 -7.55 -30.35
C THR A 295 -5.66 -7.91 -29.90
N ILE A 296 -6.68 -7.28 -30.50
CA ILE A 296 -8.08 -7.60 -30.25
C ILE A 296 -8.61 -8.34 -31.48
N VAL A 297 -8.87 -9.63 -31.32
CA VAL A 297 -9.42 -10.50 -32.36
C VAL A 297 -10.95 -10.41 -32.31
N THR A 298 -11.60 -10.39 -33.47
CA THR A 298 -13.06 -10.26 -33.61
C THR A 298 -13.58 -9.07 -32.80
N VAL A 299 -13.26 -7.87 -33.29
CA VAL A 299 -13.61 -6.62 -32.61
C VAL A 299 -15.12 -6.46 -32.47
N LEU A 300 -15.54 -5.91 -31.33
CA LEU A 300 -16.94 -5.67 -30.98
C LEU A 300 -17.17 -4.18 -30.78
N ARG A 301 -18.39 -3.69 -30.97
CA ARG A 301 -18.71 -2.25 -30.88
C ARG A 301 -18.28 -1.58 -29.57
N TYR A 302 -18.20 -2.35 -28.47
CA TYR A 302 -17.75 -1.86 -27.17
C TYR A 302 -16.22 -1.83 -26.99
N ASP A 303 -15.46 -2.37 -27.95
CA ASP A 303 -13.99 -2.22 -28.02
C ASP A 303 -13.61 -0.84 -28.61
N GLN A 304 -14.59 -0.02 -29.01
CA GLN A 304 -14.41 1.37 -29.45
C GLN A 304 -13.92 2.23 -28.27
N GLY A 305 -13.13 3.27 -28.58
CA GLY A 305 -12.71 4.27 -27.61
C GLY A 305 -11.27 4.72 -27.83
N LEU A 306 -10.78 5.54 -26.90
CA LEU A 306 -9.43 6.08 -26.90
C LEU A 306 -8.48 5.11 -26.19
N TYR A 307 -7.54 4.54 -26.95
CA TYR A 307 -6.52 3.66 -26.41
C TYR A 307 -5.27 4.44 -26.04
N THR A 308 -4.81 4.24 -24.81
CA THR A 308 -3.57 4.80 -24.28
C THR A 308 -2.69 3.67 -23.75
N CYS A 309 -1.37 3.88 -23.82
CA CYS A 309 -0.38 2.97 -23.28
C CYS A 309 0.38 3.66 -22.16
N ASN A 310 0.33 3.11 -20.96
CA ASN A 310 1.20 3.52 -19.86
C ASN A 310 2.43 2.63 -19.85
N VAL A 311 3.60 3.26 -19.83
CA VAL A 311 4.88 2.56 -19.71
C VAL A 311 5.56 3.01 -18.43
N SER A 312 6.04 2.05 -17.65
CA SER A 312 6.70 2.35 -16.39
C SER A 312 7.92 1.48 -16.14
N ASN A 313 8.83 2.00 -15.32
CA ASN A 313 9.93 1.28 -14.73
C ASN A 313 10.10 1.73 -13.26
N PRO A 314 11.04 1.16 -12.49
CA PRO A 314 11.18 1.47 -11.06
C PRO A 314 11.46 2.94 -10.73
N VAL A 315 11.89 3.76 -11.71
CA VAL A 315 12.27 5.17 -11.48
C VAL A 315 11.31 6.18 -12.10
N SER A 316 10.44 5.77 -13.03
CA SER A 316 9.58 6.68 -13.79
C SER A 316 8.39 5.98 -14.45
N SER A 317 7.33 6.73 -14.74
CA SER A 317 6.15 6.27 -15.49
C SER A 317 5.70 7.38 -16.43
N SER A 318 5.30 7.01 -17.64
CA SER A 318 4.78 7.93 -18.65
C SER A 318 3.65 7.27 -19.44
N ASN A 319 2.63 8.06 -19.79
CA ASN A 319 1.61 7.66 -20.77
C ASN A 319 2.07 8.04 -22.19
N SER A 320 1.42 7.45 -23.20
CA SER A 320 1.39 8.01 -24.54
C SER A 320 0.79 9.42 -24.50
N SER A 321 1.41 10.40 -25.16
CA SER A 321 0.98 11.81 -25.09
C SER A 321 0.61 12.43 -26.44
N ASP A 322 1.16 11.95 -27.54
CA ASP A 322 1.18 12.75 -28.78
C ASP A 322 0.18 12.27 -29.86
N GLU A 323 -0.26 11.01 -29.86
CA GLU A 323 -1.20 10.44 -30.85
C GLU A 323 -1.94 9.22 -30.28
N ASP A 324 -2.70 9.39 -29.19
CA ASP A 324 -3.54 8.30 -28.68
C ASP A 324 -4.46 7.75 -29.77
N VAL A 325 -4.57 6.42 -29.84
CA VAL A 325 -5.29 5.76 -30.93
C VAL A 325 -6.77 5.71 -30.58
N THR A 326 -7.60 6.44 -31.30
CA THR A 326 -9.06 6.25 -31.24
C THR A 326 -9.47 5.16 -32.23
N LEU A 327 -10.01 4.07 -31.72
CA LEU A 327 -10.66 3.06 -32.55
C LEU A 327 -12.10 3.48 -32.84
N THR A 328 -12.51 3.35 -34.10
CA THR A 328 -13.90 3.55 -34.54
C THR A 328 -14.41 2.26 -35.16
N ILE A 329 -15.59 1.80 -34.73
CA ILE A 329 -16.13 0.50 -35.14
C ILE A 329 -17.47 0.74 -35.82
N SER A 330 -17.69 0.11 -36.98
CA SER A 330 -18.94 0.17 -37.73
C SER A 330 -19.67 -1.19 -37.65
N PRO A 331 -20.92 -1.26 -37.17
CA PRO A 331 -21.70 -0.15 -36.58
C PRO A 331 -21.18 0.30 -35.20
N SER A 332 -21.28 1.61 -34.93
CA SER A 332 -20.78 2.24 -33.70
C SER A 332 -21.68 2.07 -32.47
N ALA A 333 -22.96 1.73 -32.69
CA ALA A 333 -23.96 1.59 -31.65
C ALA A 333 -24.96 0.49 -32.01
N GLU A 334 -25.61 -0.06 -30.98
CA GLU A 334 -26.70 -1.03 -31.14
C GLU A 334 -28.01 -0.36 -31.58
N TYR A 335 -28.27 0.85 -31.08
CA TYR A 335 -29.49 1.60 -31.33
C TYR A 335 -29.16 2.96 -31.95
N TYR A 336 -29.88 3.33 -33.00
CA TYR A 336 -29.81 4.65 -33.63
C TYR A 336 -31.17 5.34 -33.57
N GLY A 337 -31.18 6.67 -33.49
CA GLY A 337 -32.42 7.42 -33.59
C GLY A 337 -32.94 7.47 -35.03
N GLU A 338 -34.25 7.46 -35.22
CA GLU A 338 -34.87 7.74 -36.51
C GLU A 338 -34.35 9.08 -37.08
N GLY A 339 -33.88 9.07 -38.33
CA GLY A 339 -33.23 10.20 -39.00
C GLY A 339 -31.71 10.31 -38.76
N SER A 340 -31.10 9.47 -37.93
CA SER A 340 -29.64 9.46 -37.75
C SER A 340 -28.92 9.06 -39.03
N VAL A 341 -27.79 9.71 -39.33
CA VAL A 341 -26.95 9.34 -40.47
C VAL A 341 -25.88 8.37 -39.97
N VAL A 342 -25.85 7.16 -40.53
CA VAL A 342 -24.87 6.13 -40.17
C VAL A 342 -24.00 5.82 -41.40
N SER A 343 -22.69 5.83 -41.19
CA SER A 343 -21.71 5.44 -42.18
C SER A 343 -21.50 3.94 -42.13
N PHE A 344 -21.61 3.28 -43.28
CA PHE A 344 -21.20 1.88 -43.45
C PHE A 344 -20.01 1.81 -44.37
N SER A 345 -19.08 0.90 -44.06
CA SER A 345 -17.91 0.61 -44.87
C SER A 345 -17.87 -0.87 -45.24
N CYS A 346 -17.50 -1.15 -46.49
CA CYS A 346 -17.27 -2.49 -46.99
C CYS A 346 -15.86 -2.57 -47.57
N SER A 347 -15.17 -3.67 -47.30
CA SER A 347 -13.84 -3.96 -47.84
C SER A 347 -13.76 -5.41 -48.30
N ALA A 348 -12.90 -5.67 -49.29
CA ALA A 348 -12.62 -7.01 -49.78
C ALA A 348 -11.22 -7.06 -50.37
N ASP A 349 -10.47 -8.12 -50.08
CA ASP A 349 -9.19 -8.38 -50.74
C ASP A 349 -9.44 -8.78 -52.21
N SER A 350 -9.07 -7.90 -53.13
CA SER A 350 -9.29 -8.09 -54.56
C SER A 350 -8.25 -7.35 -55.38
N ARG A 351 -7.74 -8.02 -56.43
CA ARG A 351 -6.91 -7.42 -57.47
C ARG A 351 -7.51 -7.70 -58.86
N PRO A 352 -7.87 -6.68 -59.67
CA PRO A 352 -7.93 -5.26 -59.34
C PRO A 352 -8.97 -4.96 -58.23
N GLU A 353 -9.01 -3.72 -57.73
CA GLU A 353 -9.93 -3.30 -56.66
C GLU A 353 -11.38 -3.73 -56.92
N ALA A 354 -12.06 -4.16 -55.86
CA ALA A 354 -13.44 -4.62 -55.94
C ALA A 354 -14.43 -3.46 -56.18
N GLN A 355 -15.55 -3.78 -56.82
CA GLN A 355 -16.72 -2.92 -56.91
C GLN A 355 -17.76 -3.36 -55.88
N PHE A 356 -18.53 -2.42 -55.32
CA PHE A 356 -19.44 -2.71 -54.22
C PHE A 356 -20.91 -2.53 -54.62
N ARG A 357 -21.79 -3.25 -53.91
CA ARG A 357 -23.25 -3.08 -53.94
C ARG A 357 -23.78 -3.26 -52.53
N TRP A 358 -24.78 -2.48 -52.15
CA TRP A 358 -25.35 -2.50 -50.81
C TRP A 358 -26.78 -3.01 -50.83
N PHE A 359 -27.19 -3.68 -49.76
CA PHE A 359 -28.51 -4.26 -49.60
C PHE A 359 -29.10 -3.88 -48.25
N ILE A 360 -30.37 -3.46 -48.24
CA ILE A 360 -31.17 -3.25 -47.03
C ILE A 360 -32.31 -4.26 -47.06
N ASN A 361 -32.38 -5.16 -46.07
CA ASN A 361 -33.38 -6.22 -46.01
C ASN A 361 -33.47 -7.08 -47.29
N GLY A 362 -32.35 -7.18 -48.03
CA GLY A 362 -32.25 -7.90 -49.30
C GLY A 362 -32.48 -7.05 -50.56
N ASP A 363 -32.97 -5.82 -50.43
CA ASP A 363 -33.19 -4.91 -51.55
C ASP A 363 -31.92 -4.12 -51.89
N MET A 364 -31.55 -4.10 -53.17
CA MET A 364 -30.32 -3.47 -53.65
C MET A 364 -30.44 -1.94 -53.70
N LEU A 365 -29.44 -1.26 -53.14
CA LEU A 365 -29.27 0.19 -53.25
C LEU A 365 -28.55 0.59 -54.55
N SER A 366 -28.73 1.85 -54.94
CA SER A 366 -28.10 2.41 -56.15
C SER A 366 -26.61 2.73 -56.00
N SER A 367 -26.09 2.87 -54.77
CA SER A 367 -24.69 3.22 -54.55
C SER A 367 -23.74 2.06 -54.82
N THR A 368 -22.59 2.39 -55.43
CA THR A 368 -21.48 1.46 -55.69
C THR A 368 -20.21 1.79 -54.93
N GLU A 369 -20.28 2.77 -54.02
CA GLU A 369 -19.14 3.21 -53.22
C GLU A 369 -18.80 2.20 -52.11
N ALA A 370 -17.52 2.12 -51.76
CA ALA A 370 -17.03 1.26 -50.67
C ALA A 370 -17.50 1.75 -49.29
N GLN A 371 -17.82 3.04 -49.17
CA GLN A 371 -18.45 3.63 -48.00
C GLN A 371 -19.74 4.32 -48.40
N ILE A 372 -20.78 4.20 -47.57
CA ILE A 372 -22.06 4.87 -47.78
C ILE A 372 -22.57 5.48 -46.49
N ASN A 373 -23.23 6.64 -46.59
CA ASN A 373 -23.95 7.24 -45.48
C ASN A 373 -25.45 7.04 -45.70
N LEU A 374 -26.11 6.38 -44.76
CA LEU A 374 -27.54 6.11 -44.82
C LEU A 374 -28.28 6.82 -43.70
N VAL A 375 -29.38 7.47 -44.05
CA VAL A 375 -30.35 7.98 -43.07
C VAL A 375 -31.16 6.80 -42.54
N MET A 376 -31.17 6.64 -41.23
CA MET A 376 -31.84 5.55 -40.53
C MET A 376 -33.33 5.82 -40.41
N GLU A 377 -34.13 5.23 -41.29
CA GLU A 377 -35.60 5.36 -41.25
C GLU A 377 -36.28 4.19 -40.52
N GLN A 378 -35.72 2.98 -40.65
CA GLN A 378 -36.29 1.77 -40.05
C GLN A 378 -35.20 0.77 -39.68
N SER A 379 -35.51 -0.10 -38.71
CA SER A 379 -34.65 -1.23 -38.36
C SER A 379 -34.53 -2.20 -39.53
N GLY A 380 -33.39 -2.87 -39.63
CA GLY A 380 -33.17 -3.83 -40.70
C GLY A 380 -31.78 -4.44 -40.73
N ASN A 381 -31.62 -5.34 -41.69
CA ASN A 381 -30.39 -6.06 -41.96
C ASN A 381 -29.66 -5.43 -43.14
N TYR A 382 -28.43 -5.00 -42.91
CA TYR A 382 -27.59 -4.31 -43.88
C TYR A 382 -26.45 -5.23 -44.29
N SER A 383 -26.25 -5.42 -45.60
CA SER A 383 -25.13 -6.19 -46.12
C SER A 383 -24.53 -5.54 -47.35
N CYS A 384 -23.26 -5.82 -47.61
CA CYS A 384 -22.57 -5.39 -48.81
C CYS A 384 -22.11 -6.60 -49.62
N GLN A 385 -22.04 -6.45 -50.94
CA GLN A 385 -21.47 -7.42 -51.85
C GLN A 385 -20.29 -6.79 -52.59
N ALA A 386 -19.15 -7.47 -52.56
CA ALA A 386 -17.97 -7.10 -53.31
C ALA A 386 -17.88 -7.96 -54.58
N PHE A 387 -17.63 -7.34 -55.73
CA PHE A 387 -17.55 -7.98 -57.04
C PHE A 387 -16.25 -7.60 -57.77
N ASN A 388 -15.57 -8.60 -58.33
CA ASN A 388 -14.39 -8.39 -59.17
C ASN A 388 -14.78 -8.51 -60.64
N SER A 389 -14.71 -7.41 -61.38
CA SER A 389 -15.14 -7.32 -62.79
C SER A 389 -14.29 -8.12 -63.77
N LYS A 390 -13.09 -8.57 -63.39
CA LYS A 390 -12.21 -9.38 -64.23
C LYS A 390 -12.45 -10.87 -64.06
N THR A 391 -12.61 -11.32 -62.82
CA THR A 391 -12.85 -12.74 -62.51
C THR A 391 -14.34 -13.08 -62.51
N LEU A 392 -15.22 -12.08 -62.54
CA LEU A 392 -16.68 -12.18 -62.42
C LEU A 392 -17.13 -12.85 -61.11
N ARG A 393 -16.26 -12.90 -60.10
CA ARG A 393 -16.57 -13.46 -58.78
C ARG A 393 -17.12 -12.36 -57.87
N TYR A 394 -18.02 -12.75 -56.97
CA TYR A 394 -18.50 -11.91 -55.89
C TYR A 394 -18.58 -12.67 -54.57
N THR A 395 -18.56 -11.92 -53.47
CA THR A 395 -18.88 -12.40 -52.13
C THR A 395 -19.77 -11.37 -51.42
N THR A 396 -20.65 -11.82 -50.53
CA THR A 396 -21.53 -10.95 -49.73
C THR A 396 -21.12 -11.05 -48.27
N SER A 397 -21.09 -9.92 -47.57
CA SER A 397 -20.85 -9.85 -46.14
C SER A 397 -21.96 -10.55 -45.35
N PRO A 398 -21.70 -10.96 -44.10
CA PRO A 398 -22.78 -11.15 -43.13
C PRO A 398 -23.66 -9.89 -43.04
N SER A 399 -24.91 -10.07 -42.61
CA SER A 399 -25.81 -8.95 -42.37
C SER A 399 -25.55 -8.33 -40.99
N ALA A 400 -25.38 -7.01 -40.95
CA ALA A 400 -25.40 -6.23 -39.72
C ALA A 400 -26.84 -5.84 -39.39
N GLU A 401 -27.33 -6.26 -38.22
CA GLU A 401 -28.66 -5.89 -37.72
C GLU A 401 -28.59 -4.53 -37.02
N ILE A 402 -29.42 -3.60 -37.46
CA ILE A 402 -29.47 -2.23 -36.94
C ILE A 402 -30.87 -1.96 -36.39
N PHE A 403 -30.94 -1.48 -35.14
CA PHE A 403 -32.18 -1.09 -34.50
C PHE A 403 -32.37 0.42 -34.54
N VAL A 404 -33.45 0.86 -35.17
CA VAL A 404 -33.84 2.27 -35.23
C VAL A 404 -34.95 2.53 -34.22
N LEU A 405 -34.70 3.46 -33.30
CA LEU A 405 -35.63 3.85 -32.24
C LEU A 405 -36.21 5.24 -32.52
N LYS A 406 -37.50 5.39 -32.23
CA LYS A 406 -38.14 6.70 -32.23
C LYS A 406 -37.82 7.42 -30.93
N ILE A 407 -37.36 8.67 -31.03
CA ILE A 407 -37.13 9.51 -29.85
C ILE A 407 -38.44 9.73 -29.07
N ILE A 408 -38.32 9.87 -27.76
CA ILE A 408 -39.47 10.09 -26.89
C ILE A 408 -39.97 11.52 -27.03
N THR A 409 -41.25 11.68 -27.35
CA THR A 409 -41.92 12.98 -27.54
C THR A 409 -43.31 12.99 -26.93
N ASN A 410 -43.91 14.18 -26.80
CA ASN A 410 -45.28 14.35 -26.29
C ASN A 410 -45.53 13.69 -24.93
N ILE A 411 -44.55 13.75 -24.02
CA ILE A 411 -44.72 13.23 -22.67
C ILE A 411 -45.81 14.05 -21.96
N SER A 412 -46.78 13.35 -21.38
CA SER A 412 -47.92 13.95 -20.72
C SER A 412 -48.29 13.19 -19.46
N PHE A 413 -48.95 13.90 -18.57
CA PHE A 413 -49.39 13.37 -17.29
C PHE A 413 -50.90 13.60 -17.17
N THR A 414 -51.66 12.56 -16.86
CA THR A 414 -53.10 12.66 -16.63
C THR A 414 -53.47 11.98 -15.31
N SER A 415 -54.38 12.59 -14.57
CA SER A 415 -54.94 12.01 -13.34
C SER A 415 -56.39 11.62 -13.58
N SER A 416 -56.83 10.50 -13.01
CA SER A 416 -58.23 10.07 -13.05
C SER A 416 -59.14 10.95 -12.19
N SER A 417 -58.57 11.79 -11.32
CA SER A 417 -59.31 12.74 -10.51
C SER A 417 -58.66 14.13 -10.54
N ASN A 418 -59.47 15.14 -10.86
CA ASN A 418 -59.07 16.55 -10.76
C ASN A 418 -59.09 17.08 -9.32
N VAL A 419 -59.71 16.33 -8.40
CA VAL A 419 -59.82 16.67 -6.98
C VAL A 419 -59.52 15.40 -6.18
N PRO A 420 -58.25 15.00 -6.06
CA PRO A 420 -57.87 13.81 -5.29
C PRO A 420 -58.25 14.01 -3.83
N MET A 421 -58.97 13.05 -3.25
CA MET A 421 -59.49 13.11 -1.88
C MET A 421 -58.99 11.93 -1.06
N GLU A 422 -58.66 12.16 0.21
CA GLU A 422 -58.29 11.11 1.16
C GLU A 422 -59.42 10.06 1.22
N GLY A 423 -59.07 8.77 1.24
CA GLY A 423 -60.06 7.69 1.19
C GLY A 423 -60.37 7.16 -0.22
N THR A 424 -60.00 7.90 -1.28
CA THR A 424 -60.39 7.57 -2.67
C THR A 424 -59.27 6.91 -3.46
N SER A 425 -59.63 6.11 -4.48
CA SER A 425 -58.68 5.54 -5.43
C SER A 425 -58.39 6.53 -6.56
N VAL A 426 -57.12 6.73 -6.91
CA VAL A 426 -56.70 7.63 -7.99
C VAL A 426 -55.63 6.97 -8.85
N ASN A 427 -55.74 7.15 -10.17
CA ASN A 427 -54.77 6.67 -11.14
C ASN A 427 -54.05 7.86 -11.77
N LEU A 428 -52.72 7.79 -11.79
CA LEU A 428 -51.85 8.69 -12.52
C LEU A 428 -51.33 7.95 -13.75
N THR A 429 -51.61 8.49 -14.93
CA THR A 429 -51.15 7.93 -16.19
C THR A 429 -50.09 8.84 -16.78
N CYS A 430 -48.94 8.26 -17.08
CA CYS A 430 -47.87 8.94 -17.80
C CYS A 430 -47.85 8.39 -19.21
N ASP A 431 -48.13 9.23 -20.20
CA ASP A 431 -48.19 8.82 -21.60
C ASP A 431 -47.11 9.53 -22.42
N ALA A 432 -46.63 8.87 -23.48
CA ALA A 432 -45.66 9.44 -24.39
C ALA A 432 -45.68 8.73 -25.74
N SER A 433 -45.18 9.42 -26.77
CA SER A 433 -44.95 8.86 -28.11
C SER A 433 -43.47 8.48 -28.27
N GLY A 434 -43.20 7.48 -29.12
CA GLY A 434 -41.85 7.01 -29.43
C GLY A 434 -41.59 5.57 -28.97
N SER A 435 -40.34 5.12 -29.04
CA SER A 435 -39.95 3.78 -28.59
C SER A 435 -39.63 3.82 -27.09
N ILE A 436 -40.46 3.21 -26.24
CA ILE A 436 -40.32 3.28 -24.78
C ILE A 436 -39.68 2.00 -24.25
N PHE A 437 -38.53 2.11 -23.57
CA PHE A 437 -37.85 0.96 -22.97
C PHE A 437 -38.01 0.95 -21.46
N THR A 438 -37.87 2.11 -20.82
CA THR A 438 -38.02 2.23 -19.37
C THR A 438 -39.00 3.32 -18.99
N ARG A 439 -39.66 3.09 -17.86
CA ARG A 439 -40.57 4.04 -17.23
C ARG A 439 -40.41 3.98 -15.71
N GLU A 440 -40.00 5.10 -15.16
CA GLU A 440 -39.67 5.26 -13.74
C GLU A 440 -40.60 6.31 -13.13
N TRP A 441 -41.10 6.01 -11.94
CA TRP A 441 -41.94 6.91 -11.16
C TRP A 441 -41.21 7.31 -9.88
N MET A 442 -41.20 8.60 -9.60
CA MET A 442 -40.59 9.15 -8.40
C MET A 442 -41.59 10.05 -7.67
N ILE A 443 -41.52 10.08 -6.34
CA ILE A 443 -42.18 11.08 -5.50
C ILE A 443 -41.11 11.88 -4.76
N ASN A 444 -41.14 13.21 -4.90
CA ASN A 444 -40.17 14.11 -4.27
C ASN A 444 -38.69 13.72 -4.53
N GLY A 445 -38.40 13.17 -5.72
CA GLY A 445 -37.08 12.70 -6.13
C GLY A 445 -36.70 11.28 -5.69
N VAL A 446 -37.60 10.55 -5.01
CA VAL A 446 -37.37 9.17 -4.55
C VAL A 446 -38.18 8.20 -5.40
N GLU A 447 -37.55 7.12 -5.87
CA GLU A 447 -38.22 6.08 -6.68
C GLU A 447 -39.36 5.42 -5.91
N LEU A 448 -40.53 5.36 -6.55
CA LEU A 448 -41.72 4.69 -6.05
C LEU A 448 -41.66 3.19 -6.32
N LYS A 449 -41.88 2.40 -5.26
CA LYS A 449 -41.92 0.94 -5.31
C LYS A 449 -43.36 0.44 -5.13
N PRO A 450 -43.71 -0.73 -5.71
CA PRO A 450 -45.03 -1.31 -5.50
C PRO A 450 -45.25 -1.64 -4.01
N SER A 451 -46.46 -1.40 -3.54
CA SER A 451 -46.89 -1.68 -2.17
C SER A 451 -48.34 -2.18 -2.15
N GLU A 452 -48.92 -2.45 -0.99
CA GLU A 452 -50.36 -2.78 -0.91
C GLU A 452 -51.26 -1.64 -1.42
N ASN A 453 -50.83 -0.38 -1.25
CA ASN A 453 -51.58 0.80 -1.67
C ASN A 453 -51.22 1.27 -3.09
N ILE A 454 -49.97 1.06 -3.51
CA ILE A 454 -49.42 1.54 -4.79
C ILE A 454 -49.24 0.38 -5.76
N VAL A 455 -49.97 0.43 -6.89
CA VAL A 455 -49.95 -0.62 -7.91
C VAL A 455 -49.57 -0.02 -9.27
N PHE A 456 -48.67 -0.69 -9.99
CA PHE A 456 -48.32 -0.32 -11.35
C PHE A 456 -49.04 -1.22 -12.36
N HIS A 457 -49.56 -0.63 -13.43
CA HIS A 457 -50.21 -1.33 -14.53
C HIS A 457 -49.57 -0.96 -15.87
N GLU A 458 -49.81 -1.79 -16.89
CA GLU A 458 -49.44 -1.53 -18.29
C GLU A 458 -47.96 -1.12 -18.42
N GLU A 459 -47.04 -1.99 -17.97
CA GLU A 459 -45.59 -1.71 -18.00
C GLU A 459 -45.25 -0.39 -17.29
N LYS A 460 -45.90 -0.17 -16.13
CA LYS A 460 -45.81 1.04 -15.32
C LYS A 460 -46.37 2.30 -16.00
N ARG A 461 -47.11 2.24 -17.11
CA ARG A 461 -47.77 3.41 -17.72
C ARG A 461 -48.75 4.08 -16.76
N VAL A 462 -49.44 3.28 -15.95
CA VAL A 462 -50.42 3.74 -14.96
C VAL A 462 -49.93 3.39 -13.55
N LEU A 463 -49.85 4.43 -12.70
CA LEU A 463 -49.62 4.36 -11.26
C LEU A 463 -50.96 4.52 -10.54
N SER A 464 -51.43 3.47 -9.86
CA SER A 464 -52.72 3.44 -9.18
C SER A 464 -52.55 3.45 -7.67
N PHE A 465 -53.28 4.34 -6.99
CA PHE A 465 -53.46 4.37 -5.55
C PHE A 465 -54.82 3.75 -5.22
N ARG A 466 -54.83 2.72 -4.38
CA ARG A 466 -56.10 2.10 -3.95
C ARG A 466 -56.86 2.99 -2.98
N ASN A 467 -56.13 3.63 -2.08
CA ASN A 467 -56.67 4.53 -1.07
C ASN A 467 -55.68 5.67 -0.79
N LEU A 468 -56.01 6.88 -1.21
CA LEU A 468 -55.19 8.05 -0.98
C LEU A 468 -55.13 8.41 0.51
N THR A 469 -53.93 8.74 0.97
CA THR A 469 -53.65 9.33 2.27
C THR A 469 -53.11 10.75 2.09
N ARG A 470 -53.22 11.60 3.12
CA ARG A 470 -52.61 12.95 3.08
C ARG A 470 -51.09 12.95 2.85
N GLU A 471 -50.40 11.87 3.18
CA GLU A 471 -48.95 11.69 2.96
C GLU A 471 -48.58 11.42 1.50
N ASP A 472 -49.54 11.00 0.67
CA ASP A 472 -49.36 10.84 -0.78
C ASP A 472 -49.34 12.20 -1.52
N SER A 473 -49.46 13.33 -0.80
CA SER A 473 -49.28 14.65 -1.41
C SER A 473 -47.80 14.89 -1.73
N GLY A 474 -47.51 15.31 -2.96
CA GLY A 474 -46.14 15.52 -3.37
C GLY A 474 -45.97 15.78 -4.86
N ARG A 475 -44.71 16.00 -5.26
CA ARG A 475 -44.33 16.14 -6.66
C ARG A 475 -43.96 14.77 -7.23
N TYR A 476 -44.80 14.27 -8.10
CA TYR A 476 -44.60 13.04 -8.85
C TYR A 476 -43.86 13.34 -10.15
N THR A 477 -42.77 12.64 -10.40
CA THR A 477 -42.01 12.72 -11.65
C THR A 477 -42.10 11.38 -12.35
N CYS A 478 -42.58 11.38 -13.58
CA CYS A 478 -42.47 10.24 -14.47
C CYS A 478 -41.30 10.47 -15.42
N ARG A 479 -40.32 9.57 -15.42
CA ARG A 479 -39.20 9.56 -16.35
C ARG A 479 -39.34 8.40 -17.31
N ILE A 480 -39.26 8.68 -18.60
CA ILE A 480 -39.30 7.69 -19.67
C ILE A 480 -37.98 7.77 -20.42
N SER A 481 -37.39 6.62 -20.75
CA SER A 481 -36.16 6.61 -21.54
C SER A 481 -36.09 5.44 -22.51
N ASN A 482 -35.26 5.64 -23.53
CA ASN A 482 -34.70 4.62 -24.40
C ASN A 482 -33.21 4.94 -24.64
N PRO A 483 -32.44 4.06 -25.28
CA PRO A 483 -31.01 4.28 -25.53
C PRO A 483 -30.65 5.58 -26.27
N VAL A 484 -31.61 6.20 -26.99
CA VAL A 484 -31.36 7.38 -27.83
C VAL A 484 -31.96 8.68 -27.25
N SER A 485 -32.81 8.61 -26.23
CA SER A 485 -33.53 9.76 -25.67
C SER A 485 -34.08 9.49 -24.27
N SER A 486 -34.17 10.54 -23.44
CA SER A 486 -34.84 10.48 -22.13
C SER A 486 -35.65 11.76 -21.92
N GLN A 487 -36.86 11.61 -21.41
CA GLN A 487 -37.79 12.70 -21.10
C GLN A 487 -38.41 12.49 -19.72
N SER A 488 -38.79 13.58 -19.06
CA SER A 488 -39.50 13.52 -17.78
C SER A 488 -40.57 14.59 -17.68
N VAL A 489 -41.64 14.30 -16.96
CA VAL A 489 -42.71 15.24 -16.65
C VAL A 489 -43.05 15.19 -15.17
N ASP A 490 -43.25 16.37 -14.60
CA ASP A 490 -43.64 16.56 -13.20
C ASP A 490 -45.14 16.83 -13.08
N TYR A 491 -45.76 16.28 -12.04
CA TYR A 491 -47.14 16.55 -11.63
C TYR A 491 -47.21 16.67 -10.12
N THR A 492 -47.85 17.72 -9.61
CA THR A 492 -48.02 17.89 -8.16
C THR A 492 -49.41 17.44 -7.76
N MET A 493 -49.47 16.38 -6.94
CA MET A 493 -50.72 15.94 -6.33
C MET A 493 -50.89 16.59 -4.96
N ASN A 494 -52.05 17.20 -4.74
CA ASN A 494 -52.43 17.72 -3.43
C ASN A 494 -53.70 17.01 -2.97
N VAL A 495 -53.56 16.08 -2.01
CA VAL A 495 -54.68 15.28 -1.51
C VAL A 495 -55.54 16.13 -0.59
N ASN A 496 -56.82 16.25 -0.93
CA ASN A 496 -57.79 17.00 -0.15
C ASN A 496 -58.36 16.14 0.99
N TYR A 497 -58.47 16.71 2.19
CA TYR A 497 -58.94 16.02 3.39
C TYR A 497 -59.58 16.98 4.39
N GLY A 498 -60.29 16.42 5.38
CA GLY A 498 -60.95 17.17 6.45
C GLY A 498 -62.21 17.95 6.02
N PRO A 499 -62.72 18.86 6.87
CA PRO A 499 -62.15 19.27 8.15
C PRO A 499 -62.26 18.21 9.26
N ASP A 500 -61.11 17.79 9.76
CA ASP A 500 -60.95 16.86 10.86
C ASP A 500 -60.46 17.56 12.12
N SER A 501 -60.48 16.87 13.27
CA SER A 501 -59.89 17.36 14.52
C SER A 501 -60.33 18.77 14.92
N VAL A 502 -61.63 19.09 14.79
CA VAL A 502 -62.15 20.42 15.15
C VAL A 502 -61.97 20.66 16.65
N GLN A 503 -61.23 21.72 17.01
CA GLN A 503 -60.95 22.11 18.38
C GLN A 503 -61.29 23.59 18.61
N ILE A 504 -61.87 23.89 19.77
CA ILE A 504 -61.95 25.27 20.28
C ILE A 504 -60.87 25.44 21.36
N SER A 505 -60.08 26.50 21.27
CA SER A 505 -59.10 26.90 22.27
C SER A 505 -59.40 28.30 22.79
N GLY A 506 -59.15 28.53 24.08
CA GLY A 506 -59.39 29.81 24.75
C GLY A 506 -59.61 29.61 26.25
N PRO A 507 -59.72 30.70 27.02
CA PRO A 507 -59.95 30.63 28.46
C PRO A 507 -61.33 30.03 28.76
N MET A 508 -61.37 29.04 29.67
CA MET A 508 -62.62 28.40 30.12
C MET A 508 -63.44 29.29 31.05
N GLU A 509 -62.78 30.22 31.73
CA GLU A 509 -63.39 31.21 32.63
C GLU A 509 -62.84 32.60 32.30
N VAL A 510 -63.70 33.60 32.28
CA VAL A 510 -63.39 34.99 31.96
C VAL A 510 -64.17 35.89 32.90
N GLN A 511 -63.54 36.96 33.39
CA GLN A 511 -64.18 37.92 34.29
C GLN A 511 -65.27 38.71 33.56
N GLU A 512 -66.40 38.92 34.22
CA GLU A 512 -67.51 39.71 33.66
C GLU A 512 -67.05 41.11 33.23
N GLY A 513 -67.41 41.52 32.02
CA GLY A 513 -66.95 42.77 31.39
C GLY A 513 -65.61 42.70 30.66
N SER A 514 -64.86 41.60 30.76
CA SER A 514 -63.61 41.40 30.01
C SER A 514 -63.81 40.67 28.66
N THR A 515 -62.87 40.87 27.73
CA THR A 515 -62.98 40.36 26.36
C THR A 515 -62.61 38.87 26.28
N LEU A 516 -63.58 38.04 25.88
CA LEU A 516 -63.35 36.61 25.60
C LEU A 516 -62.80 36.41 24.19
N LYS A 517 -61.64 35.74 24.08
CA LYS A 517 -61.05 35.33 22.80
C LYS A 517 -61.05 33.80 22.68
N LEU A 518 -61.91 33.28 21.81
CA LEU A 518 -61.94 31.88 21.42
C LEU A 518 -61.39 31.72 20.01
N SER A 519 -60.59 30.67 19.80
CA SER A 519 -60.03 30.29 18.51
C SER A 519 -60.56 28.91 18.13
N CYS A 520 -60.95 28.72 16.88
CA CYS A 520 -61.36 27.42 16.34
C CYS A 520 -60.38 26.99 15.27
N SER A 521 -59.93 25.75 15.33
CA SER A 521 -59.01 25.14 14.37
C SER A 521 -59.48 23.76 13.96
N ALA A 522 -59.24 23.39 12.71
CA ALA A 522 -59.50 22.07 12.14
C ALA A 522 -58.37 21.75 11.15
N GLU A 523 -58.07 20.46 10.98
CA GLU A 523 -57.15 19.97 9.97
C GLU A 523 -57.89 19.81 8.65
N SER A 524 -57.54 20.60 7.62
CA SER A 524 -58.19 20.48 6.32
C SER A 524 -57.34 21.02 5.18
N VAL A 525 -57.48 20.40 4.01
CA VAL A 525 -57.02 20.92 2.72
C VAL A 525 -58.17 20.75 1.71
N PRO A 526 -58.71 21.84 1.13
CA PRO A 526 -58.38 23.25 1.37
C PRO A 526 -58.80 23.75 2.76
N THR A 527 -58.47 24.99 3.10
CA THR A 527 -58.74 25.57 4.42
C THR A 527 -60.23 25.59 4.76
N ALA A 528 -60.55 25.18 5.99
CA ALA A 528 -61.93 25.08 6.48
C ALA A 528 -62.57 26.45 6.68
N LYS A 529 -63.89 26.51 6.49
CA LYS A 529 -64.72 27.66 6.87
C LYS A 529 -65.38 27.39 8.22
N TYR A 530 -65.27 28.35 9.14
CA TYR A 530 -65.79 28.22 10.50
C TYR A 530 -67.08 29.01 10.68
N THR A 531 -68.01 28.45 11.45
CA THR A 531 -69.26 29.10 11.87
C THR A 531 -69.40 28.94 13.38
N TRP A 532 -69.65 30.04 14.09
CA TRP A 532 -69.80 30.02 15.55
C TRP A 532 -71.27 30.06 15.96
N THR A 533 -71.63 29.21 16.91
CA THR A 533 -72.99 29.15 17.48
C THR A 533 -72.93 29.28 19.00
N LYS A 534 -73.78 30.12 19.58
CA LYS A 534 -74.03 30.17 21.03
C LYS A 534 -75.45 29.66 21.27
N ASN A 535 -75.63 28.65 22.12
CA ASN A 535 -76.94 28.07 22.46
C ASN A 535 -77.83 27.73 21.24
N GLY A 536 -77.24 27.21 20.16
CA GLY A 536 -77.97 26.84 18.94
C GLY A 536 -78.30 28.01 18.00
N THR A 537 -78.06 29.26 18.41
CA THR A 537 -78.14 30.43 17.53
C THR A 537 -76.79 30.74 16.89
N THR A 538 -76.77 30.84 15.56
CA THR A 538 -75.62 31.31 14.80
C THR A 538 -75.30 32.73 15.20
N LEU A 539 -74.06 32.98 15.59
CA LEU A 539 -73.58 34.34 15.80
C LEU A 539 -73.43 34.98 14.41
N THR A 540 -73.97 36.17 14.18
CA THR A 540 -73.93 36.82 12.84
C THR A 540 -73.01 38.04 12.79
N ASP A 541 -72.65 38.60 13.95
CA ASP A 541 -71.69 39.68 14.12
C ASP A 541 -70.40 39.17 14.77
N TYR A 542 -69.59 38.43 14.01
CA TYR A 542 -68.18 38.21 14.34
C TYR A 542 -67.32 38.60 13.13
N ALA A 543 -66.35 39.49 13.35
CA ALA A 543 -65.37 39.80 12.31
C ALA A 543 -64.38 38.63 12.20
N CYS A 544 -64.33 37.98 11.03
CA CYS A 544 -63.38 36.93 10.74
C CYS A 544 -61.99 37.54 10.54
N LEU A 545 -61.09 37.34 11.51
CA LEU A 545 -59.68 37.73 11.40
C LEU A 545 -58.93 36.59 10.68
N SER A 546 -58.54 36.80 9.43
CA SER A 546 -57.61 35.89 8.74
C SER A 546 -56.19 36.09 9.29
N CYS A 547 -55.63 35.08 9.96
CA CYS A 547 -54.17 34.96 10.09
C CYS A 547 -53.63 34.25 8.85
N LEU A 548 -52.68 34.88 8.18
CA LEU A 548 -51.86 34.26 7.14
C LEU A 548 -50.40 34.33 7.58
N PHE A 549 -49.65 33.30 7.20
CA PHE A 549 -48.24 32.95 7.43
C PHE A 549 -48.01 31.90 8.54
N LEU A 550 -47.83 30.61 8.19
CA LEU A 550 -46.81 29.94 7.36
C LEU A 550 -45.64 29.44 8.22
N CYS A 551 -45.72 28.19 8.65
CA CYS A 551 -44.52 27.37 8.90
C CYS A 551 -44.23 26.59 7.61
N PHE A 552 -43.53 27.22 6.66
CA PHE A 552 -42.66 26.47 5.75
C PHE A 552 -41.22 26.72 6.17
N TYR A 553 -40.59 25.66 6.67
CA TYR A 553 -39.15 25.53 6.67
C TYR A 553 -38.75 25.19 5.22
N TYR A 554 -38.16 26.12 4.47
CA TYR A 554 -37.28 25.81 3.33
C TYR A 554 -36.33 26.97 3.05
N GLU A 555 -35.04 26.65 3.05
CA GLU A 555 -33.93 27.54 2.70
C GLU A 555 -33.89 27.89 1.21
N LYS A 556 -33.30 29.06 0.94
CA LYS A 556 -32.75 29.59 -0.33
C LYS A 556 -33.70 30.30 -1.30
N ALA A 557 -33.44 31.60 -1.42
CA ALA A 557 -33.98 32.56 -2.37
C ALA A 557 -33.33 32.45 -3.76
N TYR A 558 -34.07 32.82 -4.82
CA TYR A 558 -33.58 33.46 -6.05
C TYR A 558 -34.70 34.33 -6.70
N ILE A 559 -34.28 35.28 -7.54
CA ILE A 559 -34.89 36.60 -7.87
C ILE A 559 -35.72 36.60 -9.19
N ASN A 560 -36.80 37.42 -9.23
CA ASN A 560 -37.57 38.13 -10.30
C ASN A 560 -37.12 38.11 -11.80
N PRO A 561 -37.95 38.44 -12.85
CA PRO A 561 -38.91 39.58 -12.90
C PRO A 561 -40.20 39.53 -13.81
N CYS A 562 -41.09 40.52 -13.59
CA CYS A 562 -42.05 41.22 -14.50
C CYS A 562 -43.33 40.52 -15.06
N GLN A 563 -44.52 40.99 -14.65
CA GLN A 563 -45.32 41.96 -15.43
C GLN A 563 -46.49 42.60 -14.65
N THR A 564 -46.79 43.81 -15.10
CA THR A 564 -47.64 44.91 -14.62
C THR A 564 -49.16 44.69 -14.69
N GLY A 565 -49.89 45.27 -13.73
CA GLY A 565 -51.34 45.49 -13.80
C GLY A 565 -51.91 46.14 -12.53
N CYS A 566 -51.71 47.45 -12.36
CA CYS A 566 -52.31 48.24 -11.28
C CYS A 566 -53.86 48.22 -11.32
N ILE A 567 -54.50 48.22 -10.14
CA ILE A 567 -55.38 49.31 -9.67
C ILE A 567 -55.38 49.29 -8.13
N VAL A 568 -55.19 50.49 -7.57
CA VAL A 568 -55.18 50.84 -6.16
C VAL A 568 -56.59 51.31 -5.75
N GLY A 569 -57.01 50.93 -4.55
CA GLY A 569 -58.06 51.58 -3.76
C GLY A 569 -58.03 50.99 -2.34
N ILE A 570 -57.23 51.51 -1.41
CA ILE A 570 -57.53 52.59 -0.44
C ILE A 570 -58.69 52.20 0.50
N VAL A 571 -58.71 52.28 1.85
CA VAL A 571 -57.80 52.58 2.99
C VAL A 571 -58.59 52.10 4.26
N PHE A 572 -57.92 51.99 5.43
CA PHE A 572 -58.42 51.84 6.82
C PHE A 572 -58.80 50.41 7.25
N GLY A 573 -58.47 49.91 8.44
CA GLY A 573 -57.85 50.46 9.65
C GLY A 573 -57.89 49.36 10.73
N CYS A 574 -56.99 49.41 11.73
CA CYS A 574 -56.95 48.50 12.87
C CYS A 574 -58.24 48.57 13.70
N ILE A 575 -58.95 47.45 13.94
CA ILE A 575 -59.95 47.36 15.02
C ILE A 575 -60.03 45.92 15.58
N ALA A 576 -59.98 45.81 16.91
CA ALA A 576 -60.17 44.60 17.70
C ALA A 576 -61.67 44.29 17.92
N VAL A 577 -62.05 43.01 18.02
CA VAL A 577 -63.44 42.64 18.33
C VAL A 577 -63.66 42.58 19.84
N ILE A 578 -64.67 43.32 20.30
CA ILE A 578 -65.14 43.47 21.68
C ILE A 578 -66.42 42.66 21.83
N LEU A 579 -66.47 41.71 22.77
CA LEU A 579 -67.68 41.00 23.15
C LEU A 579 -67.95 41.26 24.63
N LEU A 580 -68.97 42.07 24.92
CA LEU A 580 -69.58 42.16 26.25
C LEU A 580 -70.59 41.01 26.37
N ILE A 581 -70.36 40.08 27.29
CA ILE A 581 -71.19 38.89 27.43
C ILE A 581 -71.94 38.94 28.76
N SER A 582 -73.27 38.87 28.69
CA SER A 582 -74.11 38.26 29.71
C SER A 582 -74.20 36.74 29.44
N GLY A 583 -74.07 35.96 30.52
CA GLY A 583 -73.57 34.58 30.56
C GLY A 583 -74.11 33.54 29.57
N GLY A 584 -73.31 32.49 29.35
CA GLY A 584 -73.71 31.27 28.63
C GLY A 584 -72.53 30.45 28.11
N VAL A 585 -72.67 29.12 28.12
CA VAL A 585 -71.70 28.10 27.69
C VAL A 585 -71.68 27.97 26.15
N PHE A 586 -70.50 27.70 25.57
CA PHE A 586 -70.29 27.57 24.12
C PHE A 586 -70.15 26.11 23.68
N TYR A 587 -70.73 25.76 22.53
CA TYR A 587 -70.57 24.46 21.88
C TYR A 587 -70.21 24.67 20.39
N ALA A 588 -69.21 23.94 19.88
CA ALA A 588 -68.99 23.80 18.44
C ALA A 588 -69.83 22.64 17.90
N LEU A 589 -70.58 22.89 16.81
CA LEU A 589 -71.33 21.85 16.10
C LEU A 589 -70.59 21.41 14.84
N LYS A 590 -70.44 20.09 14.69
CA LYS A 590 -69.96 19.41 13.46
C LYS A 590 -71.10 19.41 12.43
N LYS A 591 -70.95 20.10 11.30
CA LYS A 591 -71.88 19.97 10.17
C LYS A 591 -71.37 18.86 9.24
N LYS A 592 -72.24 17.90 8.96
CA LYS A 592 -71.97 16.70 8.16
C LYS A 592 -71.71 17.03 6.69
#